data_AF-A0A957F4P3-F1
#
_entry.id   AF-A0A957F4P3-F1
#
_cell.length_a   1.000
_cell.length_b   1.000
_cell.length_c   1.000
_cell.angle_alpha   90.00
_cell.angle_beta   90.00
_cell.angle_gamma   90.00
#
_symmetry.space_group_name_H-M   'P 1'
#
loop_
_entity.id
_entity.type
_entity.pdbx_description
1 polymer ?
#
loop_
_entity_poly.entity_id
_entity_poly.type
_entity_poly.pdbx_seq_one_letter_code
_entity_poly.pdbx_strand_id
1 'polypeptide(L)'
;MTQPRPAPALPAQATPAADPVRRVLTYLPRVLIAAALIAFVGYLIVYTIYAVHLFQFPFDYDQGEGFELMDTVLFSQGEWPYRNNDQYPFYSSNYPPLFHVLIVPLVWAFGPQYWTGRLLSWIGTLITAGAIGYAVQRRTRRPWLTAVSALAFLASNYVYHVGPLFRQHMFMVMFETLAVVLLTVTVEREERDGRSHNAHLLLVMLLLLAAGYTKQLAYATVAAVFIFLFLRQPKRAVLWAVPFAGVTGLIFLWINWATDGWWLTNTVTANLNPFIPAQAIGLFRQWFSLHAVLTLAAAAYAVYQLYFERLSAYSVWFVLAVANSVTAGKWGAGESYFATAIAASCILMGLAFGRLLDRAAQKGWGWQTAVSTAVPLLLLWQAALVFHMPTHTPAL
;
A
#
# COMPACT_ATOMS: atom_id res chain seq x y z
N MET A 1 2.01 -86.38 17.79
CA MET A 1 2.16 -85.05 17.16
C MET A 1 0.79 -84.47 16.89
N THR A 2 0.35 -83.51 17.69
CA THR A 2 -0.93 -82.80 17.53
C THR A 2 -0.61 -81.31 17.63
N GLN A 3 -0.73 -80.59 16.51
CA GLN A 3 -0.47 -79.15 16.46
C GLN A 3 -1.56 -78.36 17.20
N PRO A 4 -1.22 -77.26 17.90
CA PRO A 4 -2.20 -76.39 18.52
C PRO A 4 -2.90 -75.50 17.47
N ARG A 5 -4.23 -75.35 17.60
CA ARG A 5 -5.04 -74.47 16.76
C ARG A 5 -4.63 -73.00 16.92
N PRO A 6 -4.60 -72.19 15.84
CA PRO A 6 -4.34 -70.76 15.93
C PRO A 6 -5.52 -70.03 16.60
N ALA A 7 -5.20 -69.04 17.43
CA ALA A 7 -6.17 -68.17 18.07
C ALA A 7 -6.92 -67.30 17.04
N PRO A 8 -8.22 -66.98 17.27
CA PRO A 8 -8.99 -66.15 16.36
C PRO A 8 -8.42 -64.73 16.30
N ALA A 9 -8.21 -64.22 15.08
CA ALA A 9 -7.79 -62.84 14.84
C ALA A 9 -8.83 -61.86 15.41
N LEU A 10 -8.35 -60.89 16.20
CA LEU A 10 -9.18 -59.78 16.68
C LEU A 10 -9.74 -59.01 15.46
N PRO A 11 -11.03 -58.64 15.46
CA PRO A 11 -11.61 -57.86 14.38
C PRO A 11 -10.87 -56.52 14.25
N ALA A 12 -10.50 -56.18 13.02
CA ALA A 12 -9.93 -54.88 12.69
C ALA A 12 -10.86 -53.78 13.22
N GLN A 13 -10.33 -52.93 14.11
CA GLN A 13 -11.06 -51.77 14.61
C GLN A 13 -11.44 -50.90 13.41
N ALA A 14 -12.73 -50.85 13.10
CA ALA A 14 -13.27 -49.95 12.10
C ALA A 14 -12.89 -48.52 12.50
N THR A 15 -12.10 -47.84 11.67
CA THR A 15 -11.88 -46.40 11.79
C THR A 15 -13.24 -45.71 11.85
N PRO A 16 -13.58 -44.97 12.93
CA PRO A 16 -14.89 -44.35 13.06
C PRO A 16 -15.13 -43.42 11.86
N ALA A 17 -16.26 -43.61 11.17
CA ALA A 17 -16.68 -42.75 10.08
C ALA A 17 -16.68 -41.30 10.57
N ALA A 18 -15.87 -40.43 9.94
CA ALA A 18 -15.79 -39.04 10.33
C ALA A 18 -17.19 -38.39 10.31
N ASP A 19 -17.62 -37.91 11.49
CA ASP A 19 -18.89 -37.23 11.74
C ASP A 19 -19.22 -36.22 10.62
N PRO A 20 -20.40 -36.30 9.98
CA PRO A 20 -20.81 -35.38 8.91
C PRO A 20 -20.70 -33.91 9.31
N VAL A 21 -20.94 -33.56 10.58
CA VAL A 21 -20.77 -32.19 11.09
C VAL A 21 -19.30 -31.77 11.02
N ARG A 22 -18.40 -32.69 11.40
CA ARG A 22 -16.95 -32.47 11.37
C ARG A 22 -16.44 -32.28 9.94
N ARG A 23 -17.02 -32.97 8.96
CA ARG A 23 -16.72 -32.75 7.53
C ARG A 23 -17.13 -31.35 7.09
N VAL A 24 -18.38 -30.96 7.30
CA VAL A 24 -18.89 -29.62 6.92
C VAL A 24 -18.03 -28.50 7.53
N LEU A 25 -17.72 -28.59 8.82
CA LEU A 25 -16.89 -27.62 9.53
C LEU A 25 -15.45 -27.54 9.01
N THR A 26 -14.95 -28.60 8.37
CA THR A 26 -13.62 -28.63 7.74
C THR A 26 -13.62 -27.99 6.35
N TYR A 27 -14.72 -28.13 5.58
CA TYR A 27 -14.84 -27.58 4.23
C TYR A 27 -15.29 -26.12 4.20
N LEU A 28 -16.11 -25.69 5.17
CA LEU A 28 -16.66 -24.33 5.23
C LEU A 28 -15.57 -23.23 5.13
N PRO A 29 -14.48 -23.25 5.91
CA PRO A 29 -13.38 -22.29 5.74
C PRO A 29 -12.84 -22.19 4.32
N ARG A 30 -12.71 -23.34 3.63
CA ARG A 30 -12.14 -23.38 2.27
C ARG A 30 -13.08 -22.75 1.25
N VAL A 31 -14.37 -23.01 1.37
CA VAL A 31 -15.41 -22.38 0.53
C VAL A 31 -15.42 -20.87 0.75
N LEU A 32 -15.35 -20.42 2.00
CA LEU A 32 -15.33 -18.99 2.32
C LEU A 32 -14.04 -18.30 1.84
N ILE A 33 -12.87 -18.96 1.96
CA ILE A 33 -11.62 -18.46 1.39
C ILE A 33 -11.73 -18.34 -0.13
N ALA A 34 -12.27 -19.37 -0.80
CA ALA A 34 -12.48 -19.34 -2.25
C ALA A 34 -13.43 -18.19 -2.65
N ALA A 35 -14.54 -18.01 -1.94
CA ALA A 35 -15.47 -16.91 -2.17
C ALA A 35 -14.79 -15.53 -1.97
N ALA A 36 -14.00 -15.36 -0.91
CA ALA A 36 -13.25 -14.14 -0.68
C ALA A 36 -12.25 -13.86 -1.81
N LEU A 37 -11.49 -14.87 -2.22
CA LEU A 37 -10.56 -14.75 -3.35
C LEU A 37 -11.28 -14.39 -4.65
N ILE A 38 -12.42 -15.02 -4.94
CA ILE A 38 -13.23 -14.71 -6.13
C ILE A 38 -13.68 -13.25 -6.09
N ALA A 39 -14.18 -12.76 -4.95
CA ALA A 39 -14.61 -11.36 -4.81
C ALA A 39 -13.44 -10.38 -5.06
N PHE A 40 -12.29 -10.60 -4.44
CA PHE A 40 -11.12 -9.74 -4.59
C PHE A 40 -10.46 -9.82 -5.97
N VAL A 41 -10.48 -10.99 -6.63
CA VAL A 41 -10.09 -11.13 -8.05
C VAL A 41 -11.08 -10.40 -8.95
N GLY A 42 -12.37 -10.44 -8.62
CA GLY A 42 -13.41 -9.63 -9.28
C GLY A 42 -13.06 -8.14 -9.27
N TYR A 43 -12.67 -7.59 -8.12
CA TYR A 43 -12.23 -6.19 -8.03
C TYR A 43 -10.97 -5.89 -8.85
N LEU A 44 -10.01 -6.81 -8.93
CA LEU A 44 -8.85 -6.66 -9.83
C LEU A 44 -9.28 -6.59 -11.30
N ILE A 45 -10.25 -7.42 -11.70
CA ILE A 45 -10.80 -7.38 -13.06
C ILE A 45 -11.47 -6.03 -13.31
N VAL A 46 -12.31 -5.55 -12.39
CA VAL A 46 -12.98 -4.25 -12.48
C VAL A 46 -11.97 -3.09 -12.56
N TYR A 47 -10.93 -3.12 -11.71
CA TYR A 47 -9.83 -2.16 -11.72
C TYR A 47 -9.08 -2.16 -13.06
N THR A 48 -8.80 -3.33 -13.62
CA THR A 48 -8.09 -3.45 -14.90
C THR A 48 -8.94 -2.96 -16.06
N ILE A 49 -10.25 -3.28 -16.08
CA ILE A 49 -11.19 -2.75 -17.08
C ILE A 49 -11.22 -1.22 -17.02
N TYR A 50 -11.33 -0.65 -15.81
CA TYR A 50 -11.30 0.80 -15.61
C TYR A 50 -10.01 1.42 -16.15
N ALA A 51 -8.85 0.86 -15.81
CA ALA A 51 -7.55 1.33 -16.30
C ALA A 51 -7.44 1.28 -17.83
N VAL A 52 -7.87 0.18 -18.46
CA VAL A 52 -7.84 0.03 -19.92
C VAL A 52 -8.73 1.06 -20.61
N HIS A 53 -9.95 1.29 -20.10
CA HIS A 53 -10.81 2.34 -20.64
C HIS A 53 -10.20 3.73 -20.48
N LEU A 54 -9.53 4.01 -19.36
CA LEU A 54 -8.79 5.25 -19.19
C LEU A 54 -7.62 5.37 -20.16
N PHE A 55 -6.87 4.30 -20.42
CA PHE A 55 -5.77 4.38 -21.41
C PHE A 55 -6.28 4.70 -22.82
N GLN A 56 -7.47 4.23 -23.17
CA GLN A 56 -8.12 4.49 -24.46
C GLN A 56 -8.76 5.88 -24.54
N PHE A 57 -9.09 6.50 -23.40
CA PHE A 57 -9.70 7.82 -23.37
C PHE A 57 -8.65 8.93 -23.58
N PRO A 58 -8.65 9.66 -24.70
CA PRO A 58 -7.51 10.52 -25.06
C PRO A 58 -7.54 11.91 -24.43
N PHE A 59 -8.51 12.19 -23.55
CA PHE A 59 -8.68 13.49 -22.90
C PHE A 59 -8.45 13.40 -21.39
N ASP A 60 -8.35 14.58 -20.77
CA ASP A 60 -8.26 14.70 -19.32
C ASP A 60 -9.53 14.13 -18.66
N TYR A 61 -9.36 13.18 -17.73
CA TYR A 61 -10.45 12.55 -17.01
C TYR A 61 -10.62 13.12 -15.60
N ASP A 62 -9.52 13.47 -14.92
CA ASP A 62 -9.50 14.05 -13.57
C ASP A 62 -8.86 15.42 -13.58
N GLN A 63 -9.43 16.37 -12.84
CA GLN A 63 -8.92 17.73 -12.72
C GLN A 63 -7.48 17.74 -12.17
N GLY A 64 -6.50 17.67 -13.07
CA GLY A 64 -5.10 17.46 -12.72
C GLY A 64 -4.25 16.75 -13.77
N GLU A 65 -4.79 15.84 -14.58
CA GLU A 65 -3.94 15.08 -15.51
C GLU A 65 -3.32 15.99 -16.59
N GLY A 66 -4.05 17.01 -17.03
CA GLY A 66 -3.52 18.01 -17.96
C GLY A 66 -2.29 18.75 -17.42
N PHE A 67 -2.26 19.07 -16.11
CA PHE A 67 -1.10 19.68 -15.46
C PHE A 67 0.08 18.72 -15.42
N GLU A 68 -0.15 17.45 -15.06
CA GLU A 68 0.92 16.46 -14.92
C GLU A 68 1.52 16.12 -16.30
N LEU A 69 0.69 16.10 -17.35
CA LEU A 69 1.15 15.98 -18.73
C LEU A 69 1.96 17.20 -19.16
N MET A 70 1.49 18.41 -18.87
CA MET A 70 2.22 19.64 -19.23
C MET A 70 3.57 19.74 -18.52
N ASP A 71 3.65 19.37 -17.24
CA ASP A 71 4.91 19.27 -16.50
C ASP A 71 5.89 18.33 -17.18
N THR A 72 5.40 17.16 -17.62
CA THR A 72 6.18 16.18 -18.35
C THR A 72 6.68 16.73 -19.69
N VAL A 73 5.84 17.47 -20.41
CA VAL A 73 6.22 18.13 -21.67
C VAL A 73 7.34 19.14 -21.44
N LEU A 74 7.23 20.00 -20.41
CA LEU A 74 8.25 20.98 -20.09
C LEU A 74 9.58 20.30 -19.73
N PHE A 75 9.56 19.26 -18.91
CA PHE A 75 10.76 18.48 -18.63
C PHE A 75 11.33 17.82 -19.89
N SER A 76 10.49 17.34 -20.81
CA SER A 76 10.94 16.75 -22.08
C SER A 76 11.69 17.74 -22.99
N GLN A 77 11.46 19.04 -22.78
CA GLN A 77 12.10 20.16 -23.49
C GLN A 77 13.31 20.74 -22.74
N GLY A 78 13.66 20.18 -21.58
CA GLY A 78 14.71 20.71 -20.71
C GLY A 78 14.31 21.97 -19.94
N GLU A 79 13.01 22.26 -19.86
CA GLU A 79 12.48 23.42 -19.14
C GLU A 79 11.91 23.04 -17.77
N TRP A 80 12.04 23.95 -16.81
CA TRP A 80 11.39 23.79 -15.51
C TRP A 80 9.89 24.14 -15.59
N PRO A 81 9.00 23.40 -14.91
CA PRO A 81 7.60 23.76 -14.75
C PRO A 81 7.36 24.73 -13.58
N TYR A 82 8.39 25.05 -12.80
CA TYR A 82 8.31 25.96 -11.65
C TYR A 82 8.59 27.39 -12.12
N ARG A 83 7.54 28.19 -12.34
CA ARG A 83 7.63 29.48 -13.02
C ARG A 83 6.90 30.58 -12.27
N ASN A 84 7.12 31.82 -12.71
CA ASN A 84 6.32 32.96 -12.31
C ASN A 84 4.89 32.80 -12.83
N ASN A 85 3.93 32.65 -11.92
CA ASN A 85 2.51 32.49 -12.22
C ASN A 85 1.77 33.82 -12.40
N ASP A 86 2.43 34.97 -12.21
CA ASP A 86 1.88 36.31 -12.48
C ASP A 86 2.06 36.76 -13.93
N GLN A 87 2.77 35.97 -14.74
CA GLN A 87 3.02 36.26 -16.15
C GLN A 87 2.36 35.20 -17.02
N TYR A 88 1.77 35.62 -18.15
CA TYR A 88 1.24 34.70 -19.16
C TYR A 88 2.32 33.68 -19.55
N PRO A 89 2.02 32.36 -19.57
CA PRO A 89 0.69 31.73 -19.61
C PRO A 89 0.04 31.41 -18.25
N PHE A 90 0.50 32.02 -17.15
CA PHE A 90 -0.04 31.82 -15.79
C PHE A 90 0.03 30.36 -15.31
N TYR A 91 1.13 29.69 -15.67
CA TYR A 91 1.33 28.27 -15.38
C TYR A 91 2.51 28.05 -14.43
N SER A 92 2.29 27.26 -13.39
CA SER A 92 3.38 26.64 -12.63
C SER A 92 2.92 25.33 -11.99
N SER A 93 3.85 24.39 -11.84
CA SER A 93 3.63 23.15 -11.09
C SER A 93 3.74 23.36 -9.59
N ASN A 94 2.91 22.65 -8.83
CA ASN A 94 3.02 22.50 -7.39
C ASN A 94 3.63 21.16 -6.96
N TYR A 95 4.09 20.34 -7.90
CA TYR A 95 4.49 18.98 -7.63
C TYR A 95 5.97 18.71 -7.87
N PRO A 96 6.58 17.81 -7.07
CA PRO A 96 7.95 17.38 -7.30
C PRO A 96 8.19 16.71 -8.67
N PRO A 97 9.44 16.73 -9.17
CA PRO A 97 9.72 16.44 -10.58
C PRO A 97 9.73 14.96 -10.95
N LEU A 98 10.00 14.04 -10.01
CA LEU A 98 10.46 12.68 -10.36
C LEU A 98 9.45 11.90 -11.19
N PHE A 99 8.16 11.99 -10.85
CA PHE A 99 7.12 11.27 -11.59
C PHE A 99 7.07 11.69 -13.05
N HIS A 100 7.08 13.00 -13.30
CA HIS A 100 7.10 13.59 -14.64
C HIS A 100 8.39 13.22 -15.40
N VAL A 101 9.55 13.35 -14.76
CA VAL A 101 10.85 13.00 -15.37
C VAL A 101 10.90 11.54 -15.82
N LEU A 102 10.30 10.61 -15.07
CA LEU A 102 10.24 9.20 -15.44
C LEU A 102 9.32 8.92 -16.64
N ILE A 103 8.40 9.81 -16.96
CA ILE A 103 7.47 9.70 -18.10
C ILE A 103 8.09 10.31 -19.37
N VAL A 104 9.07 11.22 -19.25
CA VAL A 104 9.73 11.90 -20.38
C VAL A 104 10.16 10.94 -21.52
N PRO A 105 10.78 9.77 -21.26
CA PRO A 105 11.14 8.85 -22.34
C PRO A 105 9.93 8.36 -23.16
N LEU A 106 8.76 8.21 -22.53
CA LEU A 106 7.53 7.84 -23.22
C LEU A 106 6.97 9.00 -24.03
N VAL A 107 7.09 10.24 -23.54
CA VAL A 107 6.70 11.43 -24.32
C VAL A 107 7.58 11.60 -25.55
N TRP A 108 8.89 11.34 -25.46
CA TRP A 108 9.77 11.35 -26.63
C TRP A 108 9.42 10.25 -27.65
N ALA A 109 9.00 9.08 -27.18
CA ALA A 109 8.67 7.95 -28.05
C ALA A 109 7.28 8.04 -28.70
N PHE A 110 6.28 8.57 -27.98
CA PHE A 110 4.86 8.49 -28.37
C PHE A 110 4.15 9.85 -28.45
N GLY A 111 4.86 10.94 -28.13
CA GLY A 111 4.29 12.27 -27.98
C GLY A 111 3.57 12.46 -26.63
N PRO A 112 3.00 13.66 -26.39
CA PRO A 112 2.34 14.03 -25.15
C PRO A 112 0.96 13.35 -25.01
N GLN A 113 0.96 12.06 -24.66
CA GLN A 113 -0.24 11.24 -24.55
C GLN A 113 -0.58 10.96 -23.08
N TYR A 114 -1.85 11.09 -22.69
CA TYR A 114 -2.30 10.80 -21.32
C TYR A 114 -2.02 9.37 -20.86
N TRP A 115 -2.09 8.39 -21.77
CA TRP A 115 -1.87 6.99 -21.41
C TRP A 115 -0.48 6.72 -20.82
N THR A 116 0.52 7.56 -21.13
CA THR A 116 1.90 7.36 -20.66
C THR A 116 2.02 7.47 -19.14
N GLY A 117 1.47 8.53 -18.54
CA GLY A 117 1.45 8.69 -17.07
C GLY A 117 0.42 7.80 -16.39
N ARG A 118 -0.71 7.51 -17.05
CA ARG A 118 -1.71 6.53 -16.58
C ARG A 118 -1.10 5.13 -16.46
N LEU A 119 -0.30 4.70 -17.45
CA LEU A 119 0.41 3.42 -17.44
C LEU A 119 1.40 3.34 -16.27
N LEU A 120 2.21 4.40 -16.05
CA LEU A 120 3.17 4.41 -14.96
C LEU A 120 2.50 4.37 -13.57
N SER A 121 1.39 5.10 -13.40
CA SER A 121 0.61 5.08 -12.16
C SER A 121 -0.03 3.70 -11.92
N TRP A 122 -0.58 3.09 -12.97
CA TRP A 122 -1.15 1.75 -12.90
C TRP A 122 -0.08 0.70 -12.54
N ILE A 123 1.08 0.73 -13.19
CA ILE A 123 2.22 -0.14 -12.86
C ILE A 123 2.66 0.07 -11.40
N GLY A 124 2.81 1.32 -10.97
CA GLY A 124 3.18 1.64 -9.58
C GLY A 124 2.19 1.10 -8.56
N THR A 125 0.90 1.16 -8.88
CA THR A 125 -0.17 0.60 -8.06
C THR A 125 -0.07 -0.93 -7.95
N LEU A 126 0.20 -1.63 -9.06
CA LEU A 126 0.41 -3.08 -9.06
C LEU A 126 1.68 -3.50 -8.32
N ILE A 127 2.78 -2.75 -8.47
CA ILE A 127 4.02 -2.99 -7.73
C ILE A 127 3.78 -2.83 -6.23
N THR A 128 2.99 -1.82 -5.83
CA THR A 128 2.57 -1.63 -4.43
C THR A 128 1.83 -2.86 -3.91
N ALA A 129 0.82 -3.35 -4.64
CA ALA A 129 0.08 -4.56 -4.27
C ALA A 129 1.01 -5.79 -4.17
N GLY A 130 1.95 -5.94 -5.11
CA GLY A 130 2.96 -6.99 -5.09
C GLY A 130 3.88 -6.92 -3.86
N ALA A 131 4.33 -5.72 -3.49
CA ALA A 131 5.14 -5.49 -2.30
C ALA A 131 4.38 -5.80 -1.01
N ILE A 132 3.09 -5.45 -0.93
CA ILE A 132 2.18 -5.83 0.17
C ILE A 132 2.10 -7.36 0.27
N GLY A 133 1.83 -8.04 -0.86
CA GLY A 133 1.79 -9.50 -0.93
C GLY A 133 3.10 -10.14 -0.47
N TYR A 134 4.24 -9.65 -0.95
CA TYR A 134 5.57 -10.13 -0.55
C TYR A 134 5.80 -9.97 0.97
N ALA A 135 5.42 -8.82 1.54
CA ALA A 135 5.54 -8.53 2.97
C ALA A 135 4.72 -9.50 3.83
N VAL A 136 3.52 -9.89 3.37
CA VAL A 136 2.67 -10.85 4.06
C VAL A 136 3.18 -12.28 3.87
N GLN A 137 3.49 -12.70 2.64
CA GLN A 137 3.92 -14.06 2.30
C GLN A 137 5.16 -14.51 3.08
N ARG A 138 6.14 -13.62 3.22
CA ARG A 138 7.40 -13.94 3.90
C ARG A 138 7.22 -14.25 5.38
N ARG A 139 6.14 -13.75 6.01
CA ARG A 139 5.82 -13.96 7.43
C ARG A 139 4.80 -15.06 7.63
N THR A 140 3.73 -15.07 6.83
CA THR A 140 2.58 -15.96 7.07
C THR A 140 2.69 -17.29 6.32
N ARG A 141 3.46 -17.34 5.22
CA ARG A 141 3.59 -18.50 4.32
C ARG A 141 2.25 -19.04 3.80
N ARG A 142 1.20 -18.20 3.73
CA ARG A 142 -0.16 -18.57 3.31
C ARG A 142 -0.53 -17.87 2.00
N PRO A 143 -0.52 -18.56 0.84
CA PRO A 143 -0.68 -17.91 -0.46
C PRO A 143 -2.04 -17.23 -0.63
N TRP A 144 -3.13 -17.79 -0.09
CA TRP A 144 -4.44 -17.16 -0.19
C TRP A 144 -4.52 -15.84 0.60
N LEU A 145 -3.88 -15.77 1.77
CA LEU A 145 -3.89 -14.56 2.61
C LEU A 145 -2.98 -13.48 2.01
N THR A 146 -1.86 -13.90 1.43
CA THR A 146 -1.00 -13.07 0.58
C THR A 146 -1.78 -12.44 -0.57
N ALA A 147 -2.51 -13.26 -1.33
CA ALA A 147 -3.30 -12.81 -2.46
C ALA A 147 -4.37 -11.81 -2.02
N VAL A 148 -5.16 -12.14 -0.98
CA VAL A 148 -6.18 -11.21 -0.48
C VAL A 148 -5.58 -9.92 0.06
N SER A 149 -4.44 -9.95 0.75
CA SER A 149 -3.80 -8.72 1.26
C SER A 149 -3.34 -7.80 0.12
N ALA A 150 -2.79 -8.35 -0.95
CA ALA A 150 -2.41 -7.60 -2.15
C ALA A 150 -3.64 -7.07 -2.90
N LEU A 151 -4.64 -7.92 -3.13
CA LEU A 151 -5.85 -7.56 -3.86
C LEU A 151 -6.74 -6.58 -3.09
N ALA A 152 -6.74 -6.62 -1.76
CA ALA A 152 -7.49 -5.68 -0.92
C ALA A 152 -7.02 -4.23 -1.09
N PHE A 153 -5.73 -4.01 -1.40
CA PHE A 153 -5.24 -2.70 -1.76
C PHE A 153 -5.85 -2.21 -3.08
N LEU A 154 -5.86 -3.06 -4.11
CA LEU A 154 -6.45 -2.75 -5.42
C LEU A 154 -7.98 -2.60 -5.37
N ALA A 155 -8.63 -3.29 -4.45
CA ALA A 155 -10.07 -3.24 -4.24
C ALA A 155 -10.54 -2.01 -3.45
N SER A 156 -9.64 -1.24 -2.86
CA SER A 156 -10.02 0.01 -2.19
C SER A 156 -10.66 0.97 -3.19
N ASN A 157 -11.82 1.56 -2.89
CA ASN A 157 -12.44 2.56 -3.76
C ASN A 157 -11.52 3.75 -4.03
N TYR A 158 -10.66 4.10 -3.06
CA TYR A 158 -9.70 5.20 -3.22
C TYR A 158 -8.60 4.83 -4.21
N VAL A 159 -8.00 3.65 -4.04
CA VAL A 159 -6.96 3.14 -4.95
C VAL A 159 -7.55 2.86 -6.34
N TYR A 160 -8.76 2.34 -6.40
CA TYR A 160 -9.51 2.12 -7.64
C TYR A 160 -9.67 3.43 -8.41
N HIS A 161 -10.13 4.49 -7.74
CA HIS A 161 -10.35 5.80 -8.35
C HIS A 161 -9.05 6.43 -8.86
N VAL A 162 -8.01 6.53 -8.02
CA VAL A 162 -6.81 7.32 -8.37
C VAL A 162 -5.69 6.49 -9.00
N GLY A 163 -5.75 5.17 -8.92
CA GLY A 163 -4.65 4.28 -9.29
C GLY A 163 -4.17 4.37 -10.73
N PRO A 164 -5.07 4.35 -11.72
CA PRO A 164 -4.70 4.40 -13.12
C PRO A 164 -4.70 5.81 -13.72
N LEU A 165 -5.03 6.85 -12.95
CA LEU A 165 -4.98 8.24 -13.43
C LEU A 165 -3.54 8.70 -13.63
N PHE A 166 -3.30 9.67 -14.51
CA PHE A 166 -2.02 10.35 -14.65
C PHE A 166 -1.79 11.24 -13.42
N ARG A 167 -1.47 10.61 -12.28
CA ARG A 167 -1.29 11.26 -10.99
C ARG A 167 -0.17 10.59 -10.21
N GLN A 168 0.77 11.40 -9.75
CA GLN A 168 1.95 10.95 -9.00
C GLN A 168 1.70 10.17 -7.69
N HIS A 169 0.49 10.22 -7.10
CA HIS A 169 0.23 9.72 -5.75
C HIS A 169 0.52 8.22 -5.59
N MET A 170 0.03 7.36 -6.47
CA MET A 170 0.29 5.91 -6.34
C MET A 170 1.75 5.57 -6.59
N PHE A 171 2.44 6.37 -7.42
CA PHE A 171 3.87 6.21 -7.64
C PHE A 171 4.69 6.57 -6.40
N MET A 172 4.27 7.57 -5.61
CA MET A 172 4.82 7.84 -4.28
C MET A 172 4.62 6.63 -3.36
N VAL A 173 3.38 6.14 -3.24
CA VAL A 173 3.04 5.01 -2.36
C VAL A 173 3.82 3.75 -2.72
N MET A 174 4.10 3.53 -4.00
CA MET A 174 4.98 2.46 -4.48
C MET A 174 6.36 2.56 -3.83
N PHE A 175 7.03 3.71 -3.95
CA PHE A 175 8.35 3.90 -3.36
C PHE A 175 8.33 3.79 -1.83
N GLU A 176 7.32 4.36 -1.17
CA GLU A 176 7.12 4.24 0.28
C GLU A 176 7.01 2.78 0.72
N THR A 177 6.15 2.01 0.05
CA THR A 177 5.90 0.61 0.38
C THR A 177 7.14 -0.24 0.15
N LEU A 178 7.83 -0.05 -0.99
CA LEU A 178 9.09 -0.73 -1.28
C LEU A 178 10.16 -0.39 -0.24
N ALA A 179 10.28 0.87 0.18
CA ALA A 179 11.24 1.32 1.18
C ALA A 179 10.98 0.64 2.54
N VAL A 180 9.73 0.65 3.02
CA VAL A 180 9.38 0.06 4.33
C VAL A 180 9.51 -1.46 4.32
N VAL A 181 9.13 -2.12 3.22
CA VAL A 181 9.31 -3.57 3.05
C VAL A 181 10.79 -3.93 3.01
N LEU A 182 11.59 -3.24 2.21
CA LEU A 182 13.04 -3.47 2.11
C LEU A 182 13.75 -3.19 3.44
N LEU A 183 13.38 -2.13 4.15
CA LEU A 183 13.88 -1.84 5.49
C LEU A 183 13.60 -3.00 6.45
N THR A 184 12.37 -3.50 6.44
CA THR A 184 11.96 -4.63 7.29
C THR A 184 12.74 -5.90 6.94
N VAL A 185 12.92 -6.19 5.65
CA VAL A 185 13.78 -7.31 5.18
C VAL A 185 15.21 -7.15 5.69
N THR A 186 15.74 -5.94 5.56
CA THR A 186 17.12 -5.62 5.91
C THR A 186 17.36 -5.82 7.39
N VAL A 187 16.56 -5.18 8.26
CA VAL A 187 16.72 -5.29 9.71
C VAL A 187 16.57 -6.73 10.19
N GLU A 188 15.61 -7.49 9.67
CA GLU A 188 15.46 -8.91 10.04
C GLU A 188 16.67 -9.76 9.62
N ARG A 189 17.28 -9.46 8.48
CA ARG A 189 18.48 -10.17 8.01
C ARG A 189 19.68 -9.81 8.87
N GLU A 190 19.84 -8.55 9.23
CA GLU A 190 20.89 -8.10 10.13
C GLU A 190 20.76 -8.72 11.52
N GLU A 191 19.54 -8.83 12.05
CA GLU A 191 19.27 -9.50 13.33
C GLU A 191 19.61 -11.01 13.29
N ARG A 192 19.50 -11.66 12.12
CA ARG A 192 19.84 -13.08 11.94
C ARG A 192 21.34 -13.33 11.75
N ASP A 193 21.97 -12.53 10.89
CA ASP A 193 23.33 -12.79 10.43
C ASP A 193 24.38 -12.00 11.25
N GLY A 194 23.95 -11.03 12.07
CA GLY A 194 24.81 -10.16 12.87
C GLY A 194 25.63 -9.13 12.07
N ARG A 195 25.40 -9.02 10.76
CA ARG A 195 26.15 -8.17 9.83
C ARG A 195 25.33 -6.98 9.38
N SER A 196 25.95 -5.80 9.27
CA SER A 196 25.28 -4.61 8.70
C SER A 196 25.15 -4.70 7.18
N HIS A 197 23.98 -4.39 6.66
CA HIS A 197 23.64 -4.39 5.23
C HIS A 197 23.42 -2.96 4.72
N ASN A 198 24.47 -2.13 4.82
CA ASN A 198 24.40 -0.70 4.49
C ASN A 198 24.01 -0.42 3.03
N ALA A 199 24.33 -1.31 2.09
CA ALA A 199 23.91 -1.17 0.69
C ALA A 199 22.37 -1.23 0.54
N HIS A 200 21.70 -2.09 1.31
CA HIS A 200 20.24 -2.11 1.32
C HIS A 200 19.66 -0.87 1.99
N LEU A 201 20.27 -0.37 3.06
CA LEU A 201 19.83 0.89 3.67
C LEU A 201 20.01 2.07 2.71
N LEU A 202 21.09 2.11 1.93
CA LEU A 202 21.25 3.11 0.88
C LEU A 202 20.09 3.03 -0.12
N LEU A 203 19.72 1.82 -0.57
CA LEU A 203 18.55 1.65 -1.44
C LEU A 203 17.25 2.09 -0.77
N VAL A 204 17.04 1.82 0.53
CA VAL A 204 15.89 2.37 1.29
C VAL A 204 15.90 3.90 1.24
N MET A 205 17.05 4.53 1.48
CA MET A 205 17.19 6.00 1.41
C MET A 205 16.89 6.53 0.01
N LEU A 206 17.37 5.86 -1.05
CA LEU A 206 17.08 6.25 -2.43
C LEU A 206 15.59 6.13 -2.75
N LEU A 207 14.91 5.08 -2.26
CA LEU A 207 13.46 4.92 -2.42
C LEU A 207 12.68 6.00 -1.65
N LEU A 208 13.09 6.35 -0.44
CA LEU A 208 12.48 7.45 0.32
C LEU A 208 12.70 8.82 -0.34
N LEU A 209 13.90 9.04 -0.88
CA LEU A 209 14.21 10.24 -1.65
C LEU A 209 13.32 10.31 -2.89
N ALA A 210 13.19 9.19 -3.60
CA ALA A 210 12.30 9.08 -4.76
C ALA A 210 10.84 9.37 -4.38
N ALA A 211 10.33 8.80 -3.28
CA ALA A 211 8.98 9.09 -2.80
C ALA A 211 8.78 10.59 -2.52
N GLY A 212 9.71 11.23 -1.80
CA GLY A 212 9.65 12.67 -1.49
C GLY A 212 9.70 13.57 -2.73
N TYR A 213 10.51 13.19 -3.73
CA TYR A 213 10.59 13.88 -5.02
C TYR A 213 9.55 13.42 -6.05
N THR A 214 8.67 12.48 -5.69
CA THR A 214 7.42 12.22 -6.39
C THR A 214 6.30 13.05 -5.79
N LYS A 215 6.15 13.05 -4.47
CA LYS A 215 5.17 13.89 -3.77
C LYS A 215 5.61 14.15 -2.33
N GLN A 216 5.48 15.40 -1.90
CA GLN A 216 5.93 15.87 -0.58
C GLN A 216 5.34 15.07 0.58
N LEU A 217 4.11 14.54 0.43
CA LEU A 217 3.37 13.78 1.44
C LEU A 217 4.17 12.58 2.01
N ALA A 218 5.19 12.11 1.28
CA ALA A 218 6.09 11.04 1.71
C ALA A 218 6.89 11.35 2.99
N TYR A 219 6.92 12.60 3.46
CA TYR A 219 7.60 12.98 4.70
C TYR A 219 7.16 12.13 5.91
N ALA A 220 5.90 11.68 5.94
CA ALA A 220 5.41 10.82 7.01
C ALA A 220 6.04 9.42 6.98
N THR A 221 6.27 8.86 5.80
CA THR A 221 6.98 7.59 5.64
C THR A 221 8.46 7.74 5.99
N VAL A 222 9.09 8.86 5.59
CA VAL A 222 10.47 9.19 6.00
C VAL A 222 10.56 9.22 7.52
N ALA A 223 9.65 9.94 8.19
CA ALA A 223 9.57 10.00 9.64
C ALA A 223 9.38 8.61 10.25
N ALA A 224 8.46 7.79 9.71
CA ALA A 224 8.23 6.44 10.20
C ALA A 224 9.48 5.55 10.13
N VAL A 225 10.23 5.61 9.01
CA VAL A 225 11.47 4.86 8.83
C VAL A 225 12.53 5.30 9.85
N PHE A 226 12.75 6.60 10.02
CA PHE A 226 13.77 7.09 10.96
C PHE A 226 13.35 6.90 12.42
N ILE A 227 12.07 7.05 12.77
CA ILE A 227 11.56 6.71 14.11
C ILE A 227 11.79 5.21 14.38
N PHE A 228 11.44 4.33 13.44
CA PHE A 228 11.68 2.89 13.61
C PHE A 228 13.18 2.57 13.76
N LEU A 229 14.04 3.15 12.92
CA LEU A 229 15.48 3.00 13.06
C LEU A 229 15.99 3.54 14.39
N PHE A 230 15.45 4.65 14.87
CA PHE A 230 15.85 5.25 16.16
C PHE A 230 15.46 4.36 17.34
N LEU A 231 14.26 3.79 17.31
CA LEU A 231 13.77 2.82 18.31
C LEU A 231 14.64 1.55 18.35
N ARG A 232 15.30 1.18 17.25
CA ARG A 232 16.15 -0.02 17.15
C ARG A 232 17.62 0.26 17.40
N GLN A 233 18.16 1.30 16.76
CA GLN A 233 19.59 1.64 16.70
C GLN A 233 19.76 3.18 16.57
N PRO A 234 19.70 3.95 17.67
CA PRO A 234 19.64 5.41 17.62
C PRO A 234 20.84 6.06 16.93
N LYS A 235 22.05 5.57 17.21
CA LYS A 235 23.28 6.06 16.53
C LYS A 235 23.19 5.90 15.01
N ARG A 236 22.72 4.74 14.56
CA ARG A 236 22.59 4.45 13.13
C ARG A 236 21.50 5.29 12.49
N ALA A 237 20.38 5.50 13.19
CA ALA A 237 19.32 6.38 12.72
C ALA A 237 19.85 7.79 12.43
N VAL A 238 20.63 8.37 13.35
CA VAL A 238 21.27 9.69 13.15
C VAL A 238 22.27 9.68 12.00
N LEU A 239 23.14 8.66 11.93
CA LEU A 239 24.14 8.54 10.88
C LEU A 239 23.54 8.44 9.46
N TRP A 240 22.33 7.91 9.32
CA TRP A 240 21.63 7.89 8.02
C TRP A 240 20.71 9.10 7.82
N ALA A 241 20.13 9.64 8.90
CA ALA A 241 19.25 10.81 8.83
C ALA A 241 19.98 12.06 8.39
N VAL A 242 21.20 12.31 8.89
CA VAL A 242 21.96 13.53 8.57
C VAL A 242 22.35 13.58 7.08
N PRO A 243 22.98 12.54 6.48
CA PRO A 243 23.26 12.55 5.05
C PRO A 243 21.99 12.54 4.19
N PHE A 244 20.95 11.82 4.61
CA PHE A 244 19.67 11.82 3.88
C PHE A 244 19.07 13.22 3.82
N ALA A 245 18.94 13.89 4.98
CA ALA A 245 18.45 15.26 5.06
C ALA A 245 19.35 16.24 4.30
N GLY A 246 20.68 16.05 4.35
CA GLY A 246 21.64 16.82 3.57
C GLY A 246 21.40 16.70 2.06
N VAL A 247 21.28 15.48 1.54
CA VAL A 247 21.03 15.24 0.10
C VAL A 247 19.67 15.77 -0.33
N THR A 248 18.61 15.49 0.43
CA THR A 248 17.27 16.04 0.15
C THR A 248 17.28 17.57 0.18
N GLY A 249 17.92 18.18 1.18
CA GLY A 249 18.04 19.64 1.29
C GLY A 249 18.83 20.24 0.13
N LEU A 250 19.95 19.63 -0.27
CA LEU A 250 20.78 20.12 -1.37
C LEU A 250 20.05 20.06 -2.72
N ILE A 251 19.33 18.97 -3.02
CA ILE A 251 18.52 18.88 -4.24
C ILE A 251 17.42 19.94 -4.21
N PHE A 252 16.75 20.12 -3.06
CA PHE A 252 15.72 21.16 -2.90
C PHE A 252 16.29 22.56 -3.17
N LEU A 253 17.41 22.90 -2.55
CA LEU A 253 18.07 24.20 -2.71
C LEU A 253 18.57 24.41 -4.13
N TRP A 254 19.09 23.37 -4.77
CA TRP A 254 19.52 23.43 -6.16
C TRP A 254 18.36 23.73 -7.11
N ILE A 255 17.23 23.01 -7.01
CA ILE A 255 16.05 23.29 -7.83
C ILE A 255 15.53 24.70 -7.54
N ASN A 256 15.52 25.12 -6.28
CA ASN A 256 15.10 26.46 -5.91
C ASN A 256 15.95 27.55 -6.55
N TRP A 257 17.27 27.38 -6.50
CA TRP A 257 18.20 28.29 -7.14
C TRP A 257 18.05 28.29 -8.67
N ALA A 258 17.91 27.10 -9.28
CA ALA A 258 17.74 26.96 -10.72
C ALA A 258 16.40 27.50 -11.26
N THR A 259 15.46 27.83 -10.38
CA THR A 259 14.12 28.33 -10.72
C THR A 259 13.87 29.73 -10.14
N ASP A 260 14.93 30.46 -9.76
CA ASP A 260 14.83 31.81 -9.19
C ASP A 260 13.87 31.92 -7.98
N GLY A 261 13.77 30.85 -7.19
CA GLY A 261 12.88 30.77 -6.03
C GLY A 261 11.47 30.27 -6.31
N TRP A 262 11.08 30.09 -7.59
CA TRP A 262 9.73 29.67 -7.96
C TRP A 262 9.40 28.25 -7.50
N TRP A 263 10.39 27.37 -7.31
CA TRP A 263 10.17 26.06 -6.71
C TRP A 263 9.61 26.15 -5.28
N LEU A 264 10.23 26.94 -4.38
CA LEU A 264 9.73 27.12 -3.01
C LEU A 264 8.34 27.78 -3.01
N THR A 265 8.17 28.81 -3.83
CA THR A 265 6.89 29.51 -3.95
C THR A 265 5.79 28.55 -4.37
N ASN A 266 5.96 27.87 -5.50
CA ASN A 266 4.89 27.09 -6.10
C ASN A 266 4.66 25.73 -5.46
N THR A 267 5.64 25.14 -4.77
CA THR A 267 5.46 23.81 -4.13
C THR A 267 5.21 23.88 -2.64
N VAL A 268 5.59 24.96 -1.96
CA VAL A 268 5.40 25.12 -0.51
C VAL A 268 4.46 26.29 -0.23
N THR A 269 4.89 27.51 -0.54
CA THR A 269 4.22 28.73 -0.10
C THR A 269 2.79 28.86 -0.66
N ALA A 270 2.61 28.60 -1.95
CA ALA A 270 1.32 28.66 -2.64
C ALA A 270 0.38 27.48 -2.30
N ASN A 271 0.90 26.40 -1.69
CA ASN A 271 0.09 25.24 -1.27
C ASN A 271 -0.21 25.24 0.23
N LEU A 272 0.05 26.35 0.92
CA LEU A 272 -0.42 26.59 2.28
C LEU A 272 -1.93 26.86 2.28
N ASN A 273 -2.68 25.81 1.95
CA ASN A 273 -4.12 25.88 1.81
C ASN A 273 -4.82 25.86 3.18
N PRO A 274 -5.95 26.57 3.32
CA PRO A 274 -6.77 26.52 4.52
C PRO A 274 -7.17 25.08 4.88
N PHE A 275 -7.22 24.81 6.18
CA PHE A 275 -7.72 23.54 6.69
C PHE A 275 -9.24 23.60 6.88
N ILE A 276 -9.95 22.60 6.37
CA ILE A 276 -11.40 22.46 6.42
C ILE A 276 -11.72 21.25 7.31
N PRO A 277 -12.06 21.45 8.60
CA PRO A 277 -12.31 20.35 9.54
C PRO A 277 -13.43 19.40 9.10
N ALA A 278 -14.49 19.95 8.47
CA ALA A 278 -15.60 19.15 7.98
C ALA A 278 -15.17 18.16 6.88
N GLN A 279 -14.25 18.57 5.99
CA GLN A 279 -13.67 17.71 4.96
C GLN A 279 -12.85 16.59 5.58
N ALA A 280 -11.97 16.91 6.54
CA ALA A 280 -11.19 15.90 7.25
C ALA A 280 -12.11 14.86 7.92
N ILE A 281 -13.10 15.32 8.69
CA ILE A 281 -14.04 14.44 9.39
C ILE A 281 -14.82 13.58 8.38
N GLY A 282 -15.31 14.17 7.29
CA GLY A 282 -16.02 13.46 6.23
C GLY A 282 -15.18 12.36 5.59
N LEU A 283 -13.94 12.68 5.21
CA LEU A 283 -13.02 11.72 4.61
C LEU A 283 -12.59 10.61 5.58
N PHE A 284 -12.35 10.92 6.86
CA PHE A 284 -12.07 9.88 7.86
C PHE A 284 -13.27 8.95 8.08
N ARG A 285 -14.49 9.49 8.14
CA ARG A 285 -15.71 8.69 8.25
C ARG A 285 -15.86 7.77 7.04
N GLN A 286 -15.66 8.30 5.84
CA GLN A 286 -15.74 7.52 4.60
C GLN A 286 -14.63 6.45 4.52
N TRP A 287 -13.39 6.82 4.82
CA TRP A 287 -12.27 5.88 4.85
C TRP A 287 -12.54 4.74 5.83
N PHE A 288 -12.99 5.05 7.04
CA PHE A 288 -13.30 4.06 8.05
C PHE A 288 -14.50 3.19 7.65
N SER A 289 -15.56 3.76 7.06
CA SER A 289 -16.70 2.96 6.60
C SER A 289 -16.32 2.00 5.47
N LEU A 290 -15.42 2.41 4.57
CA LEU A 290 -14.97 1.60 3.45
C LEU A 290 -13.95 0.54 3.88
N HIS A 291 -13.04 0.85 4.82
CA HIS A 291 -11.89 0.01 5.15
C HIS A 291 -11.90 -0.49 6.61
N ALA A 292 -13.09 -0.63 7.21
CA ALA A 292 -13.25 -0.93 8.63
C ALA A 292 -12.49 -2.19 9.05
N VAL A 293 -12.63 -3.30 8.32
CA VAL A 293 -11.99 -4.58 8.67
C VAL A 293 -10.47 -4.47 8.57
N LEU A 294 -9.96 -3.88 7.49
CA LEU A 294 -8.52 -3.68 7.30
C LEU A 294 -7.94 -2.81 8.43
N THR A 295 -8.58 -1.67 8.69
CA THR A 295 -8.13 -0.66 9.64
C THR A 295 -8.19 -1.17 11.08
N LEU A 296 -9.29 -1.83 11.46
CA LEU A 296 -9.45 -2.37 12.80
C LEU A 296 -8.47 -3.52 13.06
N ALA A 297 -8.27 -4.42 12.09
CA ALA A 297 -7.28 -5.49 12.21
C ALA A 297 -5.85 -4.92 12.34
N ALA A 298 -5.52 -3.91 11.53
CA ALA A 298 -4.23 -3.22 11.57
C ALA A 298 -4.01 -2.50 12.91
N ALA A 299 -4.99 -1.73 13.38
CA ALA A 299 -4.93 -1.01 14.65
C ALA A 299 -4.82 -1.97 15.85
N ALA A 300 -5.64 -3.01 15.89
CA ALA A 300 -5.58 -4.03 16.94
C ALA A 300 -4.21 -4.72 16.98
N TYR A 301 -3.63 -5.00 15.81
CA TYR A 301 -2.31 -5.62 15.73
C TYR A 301 -1.17 -4.66 16.10
N ALA A 302 -1.26 -3.39 15.72
CA ALA A 302 -0.31 -2.36 16.16
C ALA A 302 -0.35 -2.15 17.69
N VAL A 303 -1.54 -2.08 18.28
CA VAL A 303 -1.74 -2.02 19.74
C VAL A 303 -1.20 -3.29 20.40
N TYR A 304 -1.48 -4.46 19.83
CA TYR A 304 -0.93 -5.71 20.33
C TYR A 304 0.60 -5.71 20.32
N GLN A 305 1.24 -5.23 19.25
CA GLN A 305 2.70 -5.10 19.18
C GLN A 305 3.26 -4.07 20.16
N LEU A 306 2.50 -3.03 20.51
CA LEU A 306 2.94 -2.03 21.48
C LEU A 306 3.03 -2.61 22.90
N TYR A 307 2.06 -3.43 23.31
CA TYR A 307 1.97 -3.95 24.68
C TYR A 307 2.62 -5.31 24.88
N PHE A 308 2.64 -6.15 23.85
CA PHE A 308 3.00 -7.57 24.00
C PHE A 308 4.19 -8.01 23.13
N GLU A 309 4.64 -7.17 22.19
CA GLU A 309 5.79 -7.48 21.33
C GLU A 309 6.70 -6.26 21.13
N ARG A 310 7.62 -6.34 20.17
CA ARG A 310 8.35 -5.17 19.69
C ARG A 310 7.62 -4.59 18.49
N LEU A 311 7.52 -3.26 18.43
CA LEU A 311 6.98 -2.57 17.26
C LEU A 311 7.75 -2.95 15.99
N SER A 312 6.99 -3.28 14.95
CA SER A 312 7.48 -3.47 13.59
C SER A 312 7.51 -2.15 12.82
N ALA A 313 8.33 -2.06 11.76
CA ALA A 313 8.35 -0.90 10.89
C ALA A 313 6.96 -0.62 10.28
N TYR A 314 6.20 -1.67 9.95
CA TYR A 314 4.84 -1.56 9.43
C TYR A 314 3.87 -0.90 10.44
N SER A 315 4.00 -1.20 11.75
CA SER A 315 3.14 -0.60 12.78
C SER A 315 3.46 0.88 13.00
N VAL A 316 4.74 1.24 13.03
CA VAL A 316 5.16 2.65 13.09
C VAL A 316 4.67 3.39 11.85
N TRP A 317 4.84 2.79 10.67
CA TRP A 317 4.41 3.35 9.40
C TRP A 317 2.89 3.54 9.32
N PHE A 318 2.11 2.55 9.75
CA PHE A 318 0.65 2.65 9.81
C PHE A 318 0.19 3.84 10.66
N VAL A 319 0.71 3.98 11.89
CA VAL A 319 0.31 5.07 12.79
C VAL A 319 0.64 6.44 12.18
N LEU A 320 1.85 6.58 11.63
CA LEU A 320 2.31 7.82 11.00
C LEU A 320 1.53 8.13 9.72
N ALA A 321 1.20 7.12 8.92
CA ALA A 321 0.39 7.28 7.70
C ALA A 321 -1.05 7.71 8.04
N VAL A 322 -1.69 7.11 9.04
CA VAL A 322 -3.02 7.52 9.51
C VAL A 322 -3.01 8.94 10.06
N ALA A 323 -1.99 9.30 10.85
CA ALA A 323 -1.83 10.66 11.34
C ALA A 323 -1.64 11.66 10.19
N ASN A 324 -0.85 11.29 9.17
CA ASN A 324 -0.63 12.12 7.99
C ASN A 324 -1.92 12.32 7.17
N SER A 325 -2.83 11.34 7.14
CA SER A 325 -4.13 11.47 6.48
C SER A 325 -5.01 12.59 7.06
N VAL A 326 -4.71 13.13 8.25
CA VAL A 326 -5.34 14.38 8.74
C VAL A 326 -5.16 15.52 7.73
N THR A 327 -4.05 15.57 7.01
CA THR A 327 -3.80 16.60 5.99
C THR A 327 -4.75 16.52 4.79
N ALA A 328 -5.54 15.45 4.66
CA ALA A 328 -6.64 15.36 3.70
C ALA A 328 -7.74 16.43 3.93
N GLY A 329 -7.75 17.10 5.08
CA GLY A 329 -8.62 18.24 5.35
C GLY A 329 -8.19 19.57 4.73
N LYS A 330 -7.00 19.67 4.12
CA LYS A 330 -6.59 20.89 3.42
C LYS A 330 -7.41 21.11 2.16
N TRP A 331 -7.71 22.36 1.83
CA TRP A 331 -8.36 22.68 0.55
C TRP A 331 -7.53 22.14 -0.63
N GLY A 332 -8.19 21.50 -1.59
CA GLY A 332 -7.57 20.80 -2.72
C GLY A 332 -6.96 19.43 -2.39
N ALA A 333 -6.99 18.99 -1.13
CA ALA A 333 -6.67 17.59 -0.77
C ALA A 333 -7.91 16.70 -0.95
N GLY A 334 -7.70 15.37 -0.96
CA GLY A 334 -8.75 14.39 -1.21
C GLY A 334 -8.44 13.02 -0.63
N GLU A 335 -9.19 12.03 -1.07
CA GLU A 335 -9.15 10.66 -0.55
C GLU A 335 -7.82 9.94 -0.78
N SER A 336 -7.04 10.35 -1.78
CA SER A 336 -5.71 9.81 -2.10
C SER A 336 -4.72 9.91 -0.93
N TYR A 337 -4.95 10.81 0.03
CA TYR A 337 -4.14 10.99 1.25
C TYR A 337 -4.24 9.81 2.22
N PHE A 338 -5.18 8.89 2.01
CA PHE A 338 -5.31 7.65 2.78
C PHE A 338 -4.59 6.46 2.12
N ALA A 339 -4.05 6.59 0.92
CA ALA A 339 -3.48 5.46 0.18
C ALA A 339 -2.32 4.78 0.91
N THR A 340 -1.39 5.56 1.49
CA THR A 340 -0.31 5.05 2.34
C THR A 340 -0.86 4.29 3.57
N ALA A 341 -1.90 4.83 4.21
CA ALA A 341 -2.53 4.19 5.37
C ALA A 341 -3.26 2.87 4.98
N ILE A 342 -3.87 2.82 3.79
CA ILE A 342 -4.52 1.61 3.25
C ILE A 342 -3.45 0.55 2.93
N ALA A 343 -2.34 0.92 2.31
CA ALA A 343 -1.22 0.01 2.04
C ALA A 343 -0.68 -0.61 3.35
N ALA A 344 -0.41 0.24 4.35
CA ALA A 344 0.03 -0.21 5.67
C ALA A 344 -1.01 -1.11 6.36
N SER A 345 -2.30 -0.77 6.26
CA SER A 345 -3.40 -1.56 6.81
C SER A 345 -3.48 -2.96 6.18
N CYS A 346 -3.30 -3.07 4.86
CA CYS A 346 -3.31 -4.36 4.16
C CYS A 346 -2.18 -5.28 4.64
N ILE A 347 -0.96 -4.74 4.83
CA ILE A 347 0.16 -5.51 5.38
C ILE A 347 -0.16 -5.97 6.81
N LEU A 348 -0.56 -5.04 7.69
CA LEU A 348 -0.81 -5.37 9.09
C LEU A 348 -1.99 -6.32 9.27
N MET A 349 -3.06 -6.18 8.50
CA MET A 349 -4.19 -7.11 8.49
C MET A 349 -3.72 -8.52 8.12
N GLY A 350 -2.92 -8.66 7.04
CA GLY A 350 -2.37 -9.95 6.62
C GLY A 350 -1.50 -10.59 7.71
N LEU A 351 -0.65 -9.80 8.38
CA LEU A 351 0.17 -10.28 9.50
C LEU A 351 -0.68 -10.67 10.72
N ALA A 352 -1.70 -9.87 11.06
CA ALA A 352 -2.60 -10.10 12.17
C ALA A 352 -3.37 -11.42 11.99
N PHE A 353 -4.01 -11.59 10.83
CA PHE A 353 -4.77 -12.80 10.51
C PHE A 353 -3.87 -14.02 10.39
N GLY A 354 -2.69 -13.89 9.79
CA GLY A 354 -1.71 -14.98 9.74
C GLY A 354 -1.35 -15.48 11.14
N ARG A 355 -1.07 -14.55 12.06
CA ARG A 355 -0.76 -14.89 13.45
C ARG A 355 -1.94 -15.50 14.20
N LEU A 356 -3.16 -15.01 13.99
CA LEU A 356 -4.36 -15.59 14.60
C LEU A 356 -4.57 -17.03 14.13
N LEU A 357 -4.38 -17.30 12.84
CA LEU A 357 -4.48 -18.65 12.28
C LEU A 357 -3.40 -19.60 12.84
N ASP A 358 -2.15 -19.12 12.99
CA ASP A 358 -1.07 -19.90 13.61
C ASP A 358 -1.41 -20.28 15.06
N ARG A 359 -1.88 -19.31 15.85
CA ARG A 359 -2.28 -19.55 17.24
C ARG A 359 -3.48 -20.47 17.36
N ALA A 360 -4.46 -20.33 16.47
CA ALA A 360 -5.66 -21.15 16.48
C ALA A 360 -5.33 -22.62 16.19
N ALA A 361 -4.38 -22.87 15.27
CA ALA A 361 -3.88 -24.22 14.99
C ALA A 361 -3.19 -24.86 16.21
N GLN A 362 -2.52 -24.08 17.05
CA GLN A 362 -1.88 -24.58 18.28
C GLN A 362 -2.87 -24.86 19.43
N LYS A 363 -4.00 -24.15 19.50
CA LYS A 363 -4.99 -24.29 20.58
C LYS A 363 -5.94 -25.50 20.42
N GLY A 364 -6.04 -26.07 19.22
CA GLY A 364 -6.85 -27.25 18.93
C GLY A 364 -7.98 -27.01 17.93
N TRP A 365 -8.63 -28.11 17.53
CA TRP A 365 -9.52 -28.15 16.36
C TRP A 365 -10.68 -27.14 16.41
N GLY A 366 -11.36 -26.98 17.56
CA GLY A 366 -12.48 -26.04 17.67
C GLY A 366 -12.07 -24.59 17.44
N TRP A 367 -10.96 -24.15 18.04
CA TRP A 367 -10.40 -22.81 17.85
C TRP A 367 -9.90 -22.61 16.42
N GLN A 368 -9.21 -23.61 15.86
CA GLN A 368 -8.75 -23.59 14.48
C GLN A 368 -9.91 -23.41 13.50
N THR A 369 -10.99 -24.19 13.64
CA THR A 369 -12.19 -24.07 12.80
C THR A 369 -12.85 -22.70 12.96
N ALA A 370 -13.03 -22.22 14.20
CA ALA A 370 -13.66 -20.92 14.45
C ALA A 370 -12.90 -19.77 13.78
N VAL A 371 -11.58 -19.69 13.97
CA VAL A 371 -10.75 -18.62 13.38
C VAL A 371 -10.63 -18.78 11.86
N SER A 372 -10.48 -20.02 11.36
CA SER A 372 -10.39 -20.28 9.91
C SER A 372 -11.70 -19.97 9.17
N THR A 373 -12.84 -19.96 9.87
CA THR A 373 -14.13 -19.49 9.34
C THR A 373 -14.30 -17.98 9.52
N ALA A 374 -13.95 -17.42 10.68
CA ALA A 374 -14.14 -15.99 10.97
C ALA A 374 -13.29 -15.08 10.07
N VAL A 375 -12.04 -15.43 9.81
CA VAL A 375 -11.14 -14.62 8.97
C VAL A 375 -11.71 -14.40 7.55
N PRO A 376 -12.06 -15.43 6.76
CA PRO A 376 -12.62 -15.21 5.43
C PRO A 376 -14.00 -14.55 5.46
N LEU A 377 -14.81 -14.71 6.52
CA LEU A 377 -16.05 -13.95 6.69
C LEU A 377 -15.78 -12.45 6.86
N LEU A 378 -14.79 -12.07 7.67
CA LEU A 378 -14.36 -10.68 7.81
C LEU A 378 -13.85 -10.12 6.48
N LEU A 379 -13.14 -10.93 5.68
CA LEU A 379 -12.67 -10.53 4.36
C LEU A 379 -13.82 -10.37 3.35
N LEU A 380 -14.84 -11.23 3.40
CA LEU A 380 -16.06 -11.08 2.60
C LEU A 380 -16.85 -9.84 3.02
N TRP A 381 -16.92 -9.54 4.32
CA TRP A 381 -17.52 -8.30 4.79
C TRP A 381 -16.73 -7.09 4.30
N GLN A 382 -15.40 -7.13 4.37
CA GLN A 382 -14.55 -6.08 3.80
C GLN A 382 -14.79 -5.91 2.29
N ALA A 383 -14.93 -7.02 1.55
CA ALA A 383 -15.28 -6.97 0.13
C ALA A 383 -16.64 -6.29 -0.10
N ALA A 384 -17.65 -6.56 0.74
CA ALA A 384 -18.95 -5.90 0.64
C ALA A 384 -18.89 -4.40 0.95
N LEU A 385 -18.04 -3.97 1.91
CA LEU A 385 -17.88 -2.55 2.25
C LEU A 385 -17.28 -1.72 1.11
N VAL A 386 -16.39 -2.31 0.32
CA VAL A 386 -15.75 -1.65 -0.84
C VAL A 386 -16.44 -1.98 -2.15
N PHE A 387 -17.68 -2.47 -2.13
CA PHE A 387 -18.35 -2.89 -3.35
C PHE A 387 -18.44 -1.75 -4.39
N HIS A 388 -17.88 -2.01 -5.57
CA HIS A 388 -17.98 -1.17 -6.75
C HIS A 388 -17.99 -2.07 -7.99
N MET A 389 -18.76 -1.66 -9.00
CA MET A 389 -18.91 -2.34 -10.29
C MET A 389 -18.54 -1.38 -11.42
N PRO A 390 -18.21 -1.88 -12.63
CA PRO A 390 -18.01 -1.02 -13.78
C PRO A 390 -19.27 -0.19 -14.03
N THR A 391 -19.10 1.12 -14.26
CA THR A 391 -20.21 2.08 -14.46
C THR A 391 -21.05 1.81 -15.72
N HIS A 392 -20.67 0.84 -16.55
CA HIS A 392 -21.32 0.51 -17.82
C HIS A 392 -21.94 -0.88 -17.91
N THR A 393 -22.06 -1.65 -16.82
CA THR A 393 -22.88 -2.87 -16.86
C THR A 393 -24.35 -2.51 -16.71
N PRO A 394 -25.19 -2.56 -17.77
CA PRO A 394 -26.60 -2.18 -17.71
C PRO A 394 -27.48 -3.27 -17.09
N ALA A 395 -26.87 -4.28 -16.46
CA ALA A 395 -27.54 -5.51 -16.05
C ALA A 395 -27.10 -5.91 -14.64
N LEU A 396 -27.51 -5.10 -13.66
CA LEU A 396 -27.98 -5.53 -12.35
C LEU A 396 -29.12 -4.62 -11.92
#